data_AF-A0A955JG71-F1
#
_entry.id   AF-A0A955JG71-F1
#
_cell.length_a   1.000
_cell.length_b   1.000
_cell.length_c   1.000
_cell.angle_alpha   90.00
_cell.angle_beta   90.00
_cell.angle_gamma   90.00
#
_symmetry.space_group_name_H-M   'P 1'
#
loop_
_entity.id
_entity.type
_entity.pdbx_description
1 polymer ?
#
loop_
_entity_poly.entity_id
_entity_poly.type
_entity_poly.pdbx_seq_one_letter_code
_entity_poly.pdbx_strand_id
1 'polypeptide(L)'
;MTKQAQLDELKKTIEQQQPCKDLAATATQLVFGSGNPDADIVFIGEAPGKNEDEKGLPFVGAAGKFLDEMLGSVNIKREDIYITNIVKYRPPNNRDPLPDEKAEFWPYLLKQLAIIQPKIVATLGRHSGQAFLKDLRISADHGHPKRIKIKRDGQEESLLILPLYHPAAALYDGSLRTTLIEDFQSVPKLLAEY
;
A
#
# COMPACT_ATOMS: atom_id res chain seq x y z
N MET A 1 19.46 -14.22 -5.98
CA MET A 1 18.14 -14.65 -5.44
C MET A 1 17.07 -13.92 -6.25
N THR A 2 15.94 -14.55 -6.60
CA THR A 2 14.85 -13.83 -7.30
C THR A 2 14.17 -12.84 -6.36
N LYS A 3 13.51 -11.80 -6.88
CA LYS A 3 12.75 -10.84 -6.05
C LYS A 3 11.69 -11.54 -5.20
N GLN A 4 10.99 -12.53 -5.77
CA GLN A 4 10.03 -13.36 -5.01
C GLN A 4 10.69 -14.03 -3.81
N ALA A 5 11.85 -14.67 -3.99
CA ALA A 5 12.54 -15.35 -2.89
C ALA A 5 13.04 -14.35 -1.82
N GLN A 6 13.45 -13.15 -2.20
CA GLN A 6 13.79 -12.08 -1.24
C GLN A 6 12.55 -11.60 -0.46
N LEU A 7 11.40 -11.47 -1.12
CA LEU A 7 10.14 -11.13 -0.44
C LEU A 7 9.71 -12.25 0.52
N ASP A 8 9.88 -13.50 0.14
CA ASP A 8 9.57 -14.66 1.00
C ASP A 8 10.48 -14.70 2.25
N GLU A 9 11.77 -14.38 2.10
CA GLU A 9 12.70 -14.25 3.23
C GLU A 9 12.33 -13.09 4.15
N LEU A 10 11.93 -11.95 3.58
CA LEU A 10 11.46 -10.80 4.35
C LEU A 10 10.18 -11.12 5.12
N LYS A 11 9.24 -11.85 4.50
CA LYS A 11 8.02 -12.32 5.16
C LYS A 11 8.36 -13.21 6.35
N LYS A 12 9.23 -14.22 6.17
CA LYS A 12 9.69 -15.10 7.27
C LYS A 12 10.36 -14.31 8.38
N THR A 13 11.16 -13.30 8.04
CA THR A 13 11.79 -12.41 9.02
C THR A 13 10.75 -11.71 9.88
N ILE A 14 9.68 -11.17 9.29
CA ILE A 14 8.59 -10.51 10.03
C ILE A 14 7.86 -11.52 10.92
N GLU A 15 7.57 -12.72 10.42
CA GLU A 15 6.90 -13.77 11.20
C GLU A 15 7.72 -14.21 12.41
N GLN A 16 9.05 -14.22 12.30
CA GLN A 16 9.97 -14.56 13.39
C GLN A 16 10.18 -13.42 14.39
N GLN A 17 10.34 -12.19 13.90
CA GLN A 17 10.61 -11.03 14.74
C GLN A 17 9.35 -10.48 15.41
N GLN A 18 8.17 -10.76 14.84
CA GLN A 18 6.86 -10.33 15.33
C GLN A 18 6.83 -8.84 15.70
N PRO A 19 7.17 -7.92 14.77
CA PRO A 19 7.06 -6.49 15.03
C PRO A 19 5.63 -6.14 15.45
N CYS A 20 5.52 -5.20 16.39
CA CYS A 20 4.28 -4.83 17.08
C CYS A 20 3.66 -6.07 17.74
N LYS A 21 4.35 -6.64 18.73
CA LYS A 21 3.97 -7.90 19.38
C LYS A 21 2.51 -7.94 19.85
N ASP A 22 1.96 -6.81 20.32
CA ASP A 22 0.56 -6.71 20.75
C ASP A 22 -0.42 -6.84 19.58
N LEU A 23 -0.07 -6.30 18.40
CA LEU A 23 -0.84 -6.53 17.18
C LEU A 23 -0.71 -7.97 16.72
N ALA A 24 0.52 -8.51 16.71
CA ALA A 24 0.78 -9.90 16.31
C ALA A 24 0.03 -10.91 17.20
N ALA A 25 -0.15 -10.60 18.49
CA ALA A 25 -0.86 -11.45 19.45
C ALA A 25 -2.40 -11.43 19.27
N THR A 26 -2.94 -10.40 18.63
CA THR A 26 -4.39 -10.21 18.46
C THR A 26 -4.88 -10.43 17.03
N ALA A 27 -4.01 -10.28 16.04
CA ALA A 27 -4.26 -10.62 14.65
C ALA A 27 -4.32 -12.13 14.45
N THR A 28 -5.11 -12.57 13.47
CA THR A 28 -5.19 -13.98 13.09
C THR A 28 -3.90 -14.41 12.39
N GLN A 29 -3.38 -13.56 11.49
CA GLN A 29 -2.17 -13.85 10.73
C GLN A 29 -1.57 -12.57 10.11
N LEU A 30 -0.36 -12.72 9.58
CA LEU A 30 0.33 -11.66 8.85
C LEU A 30 -0.32 -11.44 7.47
N VAL A 31 -0.60 -10.18 7.14
CA VAL A 31 -1.00 -9.74 5.80
C VAL A 31 0.17 -9.00 5.16
N PHE A 32 1.11 -9.76 4.60
CA PHE A 32 2.39 -9.24 4.12
C PHE A 32 2.28 -8.31 2.90
N GLY A 33 1.49 -8.72 1.92
CA GLY A 33 1.43 -8.13 0.58
C GLY A 33 1.17 -9.21 -0.45
N SER A 34 0.71 -8.83 -1.64
CA SER A 34 0.39 -9.77 -2.72
C SER A 34 0.51 -9.08 -4.08
N GLY A 35 0.90 -9.82 -5.10
CA GLY A 35 1.02 -9.35 -6.48
C GLY A 35 2.39 -9.64 -7.09
N ASN A 36 2.72 -8.93 -8.17
CA ASN A 36 3.94 -9.09 -8.93
C ASN A 36 5.18 -8.55 -8.19
N PRO A 37 6.22 -9.37 -7.93
CA PRO A 37 7.50 -8.90 -7.38
C PRO A 37 8.24 -7.90 -8.28
N ASP A 38 7.92 -7.88 -9.57
CA ASP A 38 8.45 -6.98 -10.60
C ASP A 38 7.44 -5.87 -10.98
N ALA A 39 6.48 -5.57 -10.11
CA ALA A 39 5.48 -4.53 -10.37
C ALA A 39 6.12 -3.13 -10.54
N ASP A 40 5.75 -2.45 -11.62
CA ASP A 40 6.10 -1.04 -11.84
C ASP A 40 5.34 -0.09 -10.89
N ILE A 41 4.21 -0.53 -10.32
CA ILE A 41 3.41 0.22 -9.35
C ILE A 41 3.08 -0.63 -8.12
N VAL A 42 3.29 -0.03 -6.94
CA VAL A 42 2.88 -0.61 -5.65
C VAL A 42 1.80 0.25 -5.02
N PHE A 43 0.68 -0.38 -4.65
CA PHE A 43 -0.40 0.23 -3.88
C PHE A 43 -0.21 -0.01 -2.38
N ILE A 44 -0.30 1.04 -1.58
CA ILE A 44 -0.05 1.00 -0.13
C ILE A 44 -1.24 1.57 0.62
N GLY A 45 -1.94 0.71 1.38
CA GLY A 45 -2.93 1.11 2.37
C GLY A 45 -2.32 1.33 3.76
N GLU A 46 -3.19 1.44 4.76
CA GLU A 46 -2.76 1.71 6.14
C GLU A 46 -2.50 0.43 6.94
N ALA A 47 -3.53 -0.41 7.09
CA ALA A 47 -3.49 -1.66 7.85
C ALA A 47 -4.55 -2.65 7.34
N PRO A 48 -4.44 -3.96 7.68
CA PRO A 48 -5.43 -4.95 7.31
C PRO A 48 -6.75 -4.74 8.06
N GLY A 49 -7.87 -4.99 7.37
CA GLY A 49 -9.17 -5.14 8.00
C GLY A 49 -9.45 -6.60 8.40
N LYS A 50 -10.68 -6.87 8.85
CA LYS A 50 -11.11 -8.21 9.30
C LYS A 50 -10.93 -9.28 8.21
N ASN A 51 -11.40 -9.01 6.99
CA ASN A 51 -11.35 -10.00 5.91
C ASN A 51 -9.91 -10.25 5.43
N GLU A 52 -9.08 -9.22 5.46
CA GLU A 52 -7.66 -9.31 5.13
C GLU A 52 -6.94 -10.18 6.14
N ASP A 53 -7.18 -9.94 7.44
CA ASP A 53 -6.63 -10.73 8.55
C ASP A 53 -7.03 -12.20 8.45
N GLU A 54 -8.31 -12.50 8.21
CA GLU A 54 -8.79 -13.88 8.07
C GLU A 54 -8.23 -14.63 6.86
N LYS A 55 -7.85 -13.91 5.79
CA LYS A 55 -7.38 -14.51 4.52
C LYS A 55 -5.87 -14.41 4.30
N GLY A 56 -5.17 -13.57 5.05
CA GLY A 56 -3.75 -13.27 4.81
C GLY A 56 -3.47 -12.45 3.55
N LEU A 57 -4.49 -11.87 2.92
CA LEU A 57 -4.37 -11.17 1.64
C LEU A 57 -4.83 -9.72 1.76
N PRO A 58 -4.09 -8.76 1.17
CA PRO A 58 -4.43 -7.35 1.26
C PRO A 58 -5.64 -7.02 0.37
N PHE A 59 -6.48 -6.09 0.84
CA PHE A 59 -7.62 -5.54 0.08
C PHE A 59 -8.54 -6.65 -0.47
N VAL A 60 -9.11 -7.49 0.38
CA VAL A 60 -10.05 -8.58 -0.01
C VAL A 60 -11.46 -8.38 0.55
N GLY A 61 -11.67 -7.34 1.36
CA GLY A 61 -12.97 -6.85 1.80
C GLY A 61 -13.66 -5.92 0.81
N ALA A 62 -14.64 -5.16 1.28
CA ALA A 62 -15.44 -4.26 0.44
C ALA A 62 -14.59 -3.17 -0.25
N ALA A 63 -13.66 -2.55 0.49
CA ALA A 63 -12.72 -1.58 -0.09
C ALA A 63 -11.83 -2.22 -1.17
N GLY A 64 -11.47 -3.50 -0.99
CA GLY A 64 -10.71 -4.25 -1.98
C GLY A 64 -11.48 -4.54 -3.27
N LYS A 65 -12.76 -4.87 -3.16
CA LYS A 65 -13.63 -5.03 -4.34
C LYS A 65 -13.76 -3.74 -5.14
N PHE A 66 -13.83 -2.60 -4.45
CA PHE A 66 -13.87 -1.31 -5.15
C PHE A 66 -12.52 -0.96 -5.78
N LEU A 67 -11.40 -1.31 -5.12
CA LEU A 67 -10.08 -1.25 -5.76
C LEU A 67 -10.03 -2.09 -7.05
N ASP A 68 -10.60 -3.29 -7.04
CA ASP A 68 -10.66 -4.16 -8.24
C ASP A 68 -11.45 -3.52 -9.37
N GLU A 69 -12.56 -2.87 -9.05
CA GLU A 69 -13.34 -2.13 -10.03
C GLU A 69 -12.54 -0.98 -10.65
N MET A 70 -11.84 -0.18 -9.82
CA MET A 70 -11.02 0.93 -10.30
C MET A 70 -9.86 0.44 -11.18
N LEU A 71 -9.18 -0.63 -10.79
CA LEU A 71 -8.14 -1.27 -11.60
C LEU A 71 -8.70 -1.79 -12.93
N GLY A 72 -9.87 -2.43 -12.90
CA GLY A 72 -10.57 -2.91 -14.10
C GLY A 72 -10.96 -1.79 -15.05
N SER A 73 -11.34 -0.62 -14.53
CA SER A 73 -11.69 0.56 -15.33
C SER A 73 -10.54 1.09 -16.20
N VAL A 74 -9.30 0.76 -15.82
CA VAL A 74 -8.07 1.12 -16.54
C VAL A 74 -7.33 -0.09 -17.09
N ASN A 75 -7.98 -1.25 -17.15
CA ASN A 75 -7.45 -2.51 -17.68
C ASN A 75 -6.13 -2.96 -17.04
N ILE A 76 -5.95 -2.67 -15.74
CA ILE A 76 -4.84 -3.17 -14.94
C ILE A 76 -5.33 -4.35 -14.12
N LYS A 77 -4.58 -5.46 -14.09
CA LYS A 77 -4.92 -6.61 -13.27
C LYS A 77 -4.13 -6.61 -11.96
N ARG A 78 -4.66 -7.28 -10.94
CA ARG A 78 -3.94 -7.52 -9.67
C ARG A 78 -2.60 -8.22 -9.86
N GLU A 79 -2.51 -9.09 -10.86
CA GLU A 79 -1.29 -9.85 -11.19
C GLU A 79 -0.19 -8.98 -11.81
N ASP A 80 -0.48 -7.75 -12.24
CA ASP A 80 0.49 -6.82 -12.82
C ASP A 80 1.10 -5.87 -11.78
N ILE A 81 0.46 -5.75 -10.62
CA ILE A 81 0.79 -4.77 -9.57
C ILE A 81 1.22 -5.46 -8.28
N TYR A 82 1.71 -4.70 -7.31
CA TYR A 82 1.88 -5.18 -5.94
C TYR A 82 1.00 -4.38 -4.99
N ILE A 83 0.36 -5.03 -4.03
CA ILE A 83 -0.51 -4.38 -3.04
C ILE A 83 -0.02 -4.75 -1.64
N THR A 84 0.08 -3.77 -0.76
CA THR A 84 0.39 -3.98 0.66
C THR A 84 -0.17 -2.85 1.53
N ASN A 85 0.15 -2.85 2.83
CA ASN A 85 -0.20 -1.83 3.81
C ASN A 85 1.06 -1.29 4.48
N ILE A 86 0.98 -0.22 5.28
CA ILE A 86 2.09 0.14 6.18
C ILE A 86 2.25 -0.92 7.25
N VAL A 87 1.24 -1.06 8.11
CA VAL A 87 1.19 -2.07 9.17
C VAL A 87 0.65 -3.37 8.59
N LYS A 88 1.21 -4.51 9.00
CA LYS A 88 0.91 -5.82 8.39
C LYS A 88 0.04 -6.74 9.26
N TYR A 89 -0.24 -6.33 10.48
CA TYR A 89 -1.21 -6.97 11.38
C TYR A 89 -2.44 -6.08 11.55
N ARG A 90 -3.60 -6.70 11.68
CA ARG A 90 -4.86 -6.00 11.91
C ARG A 90 -4.89 -5.38 13.31
N PRO A 91 -5.11 -4.06 13.45
CA PRO A 91 -5.35 -3.46 14.75
C PRO A 91 -6.67 -3.94 15.38
N PRO A 92 -6.75 -4.08 16.72
CA PRO A 92 -7.96 -4.47 17.41
C PRO A 92 -9.16 -3.60 17.01
N ASN A 93 -10.30 -4.23 16.73
CA ASN A 93 -11.54 -3.56 16.31
C ASN A 93 -11.39 -2.67 15.04
N ASN A 94 -10.38 -2.90 14.20
CA ASN A 94 -10.08 -2.07 13.02
C ASN A 94 -9.81 -0.59 13.36
N ARG A 95 -9.28 -0.29 14.56
CA ARG A 95 -8.79 1.07 14.84
C ARG A 95 -7.67 1.44 13.88
N ASP A 96 -7.40 2.73 13.75
CA ASP A 96 -6.19 3.18 13.06
C ASP A 96 -4.94 2.66 13.82
N PRO A 97 -3.88 2.25 13.10
CA PRO A 97 -2.59 1.97 13.72
C PRO A 97 -1.97 3.21 14.35
N LEU A 98 -1.35 3.01 15.51
CA LEU A 98 -0.64 4.04 16.25
C LEU A 98 0.63 4.49 15.52
N PRO A 99 1.14 5.70 15.81
CA PRO A 99 2.40 6.17 15.22
C PRO A 99 3.57 5.21 15.41
N ASP A 100 3.70 4.63 16.61
CA ASP A 100 4.80 3.69 16.92
C ASP A 100 4.65 2.36 16.15
N GLU A 101 3.41 1.89 15.96
CA GLU A 101 3.14 0.69 15.15
C GLU A 101 3.52 0.92 13.67
N LYS A 102 3.24 2.12 13.14
CA LYS A 102 3.70 2.52 11.80
C LYS A 102 5.22 2.59 11.74
N ALA A 103 5.85 3.19 12.74
CA ALA A 103 7.29 3.36 12.80
C ALA A 103 8.03 2.02 12.86
N GLU A 104 7.50 1.05 13.59
CA GLU A 104 8.08 -0.29 13.70
C GLU A 104 7.95 -1.09 12.40
N PHE A 105 6.85 -0.93 11.66
CA PHE A 105 6.67 -1.57 10.34
C PHE A 105 7.36 -0.83 9.18
N TRP A 106 7.70 0.43 9.35
CA TRP A 106 8.26 1.28 8.29
C TRP A 106 9.53 0.69 7.65
N PRO A 107 10.53 0.19 8.39
CA PRO A 107 11.72 -0.43 7.79
C PRO A 107 11.39 -1.63 6.91
N TYR A 108 10.36 -2.41 7.24
CA TYR A 108 9.95 -3.57 6.44
C TYR A 108 9.27 -3.15 5.15
N LEU A 109 8.44 -2.11 5.19
CA LEU A 109 7.86 -1.54 3.98
C LEU A 109 8.95 -0.99 3.05
N LEU A 110 9.94 -0.27 3.59
CA LEU A 110 11.08 0.21 2.79
C LEU A 110 11.88 -0.94 2.18
N LYS A 111 12.08 -2.04 2.92
CA LYS A 111 12.71 -3.26 2.37
C LYS A 111 11.87 -3.89 1.26
N GLN A 112 10.55 -3.99 1.41
CA GLN A 112 9.66 -4.47 0.33
C GLN A 112 9.81 -3.60 -0.92
N LEU A 113 9.79 -2.28 -0.78
CA LEU A 113 9.97 -1.35 -1.89
C LEU A 113 11.38 -1.42 -2.50
N ALA A 114 12.40 -1.68 -1.70
CA ALA A 114 13.78 -1.86 -2.18
C ALA A 114 13.97 -3.17 -2.96
N ILE A 115 13.22 -4.22 -2.63
CA ILE A 115 13.19 -5.47 -3.38
C ILE A 115 12.43 -5.30 -4.70
N ILE A 116 11.23 -4.72 -4.65
CA ILE A 116 10.35 -4.58 -5.83
C ILE A 116 10.90 -3.55 -6.81
N GLN A 117 11.42 -2.44 -6.28
CA GLN A 117 11.89 -1.28 -7.03
C GLN A 117 10.83 -0.70 -7.99
N PRO A 118 9.63 -0.36 -7.49
CA PRO A 118 8.58 0.17 -8.35
C PRO A 118 8.96 1.57 -8.84
N LYS A 119 8.44 1.95 -10.01
CA LYS A 119 8.51 3.31 -10.53
C LYS A 119 7.56 4.24 -9.78
N ILE A 120 6.39 3.72 -9.38
CA ILE A 120 5.32 4.46 -8.75
C ILE A 120 4.90 3.79 -7.45
N VAL A 121 4.72 4.58 -6.39
CA VAL A 121 4.02 4.16 -5.17
C VAL A 121 2.70 4.92 -5.09
N ALA A 122 1.60 4.19 -5.25
CA ALA A 122 0.25 4.70 -5.08
C ALA A 122 -0.20 4.54 -3.63
N THR A 123 -0.35 5.65 -2.91
CA THR A 123 -0.81 5.61 -1.51
C THR A 123 -2.33 5.74 -1.47
N LEU A 124 -2.99 4.82 -0.77
CA LEU A 124 -4.44 4.77 -0.62
C LEU A 124 -4.85 5.39 0.72
N GLY A 125 -5.26 6.65 0.70
CA GLY A 125 -5.73 7.41 1.84
C GLY A 125 -4.67 8.31 2.49
N ARG A 126 -5.14 9.13 3.44
CA ARG A 126 -4.30 10.12 4.13
C ARG A 126 -3.15 9.48 4.89
N HIS A 127 -3.38 8.35 5.54
CA HIS A 127 -2.41 7.77 6.47
C HIS A 127 -1.22 7.14 5.76
N SER A 128 -1.46 6.42 4.66
CA SER A 128 -0.40 5.89 3.82
C SER A 128 0.33 7.01 3.10
N GLY A 129 -0.40 7.99 2.57
CA GLY A 129 0.18 9.15 1.90
C GLY A 129 1.07 10.00 2.81
N GLN A 130 0.63 10.30 4.02
CA GLN A 130 1.39 11.09 4.99
C GLN A 130 2.68 10.41 5.48
N ALA A 131 2.76 9.08 5.39
CA ALA A 131 3.99 8.37 5.69
C ALA A 131 5.12 8.69 4.71
N PHE A 132 4.79 9.00 3.44
CA PHE A 132 5.75 9.45 2.42
C PHE A 132 5.83 10.97 2.30
N LEU A 133 4.70 11.67 2.50
CA LEU A 133 4.51 13.09 2.24
C LEU A 133 3.91 13.77 3.48
N LYS A 134 4.74 14.22 4.42
CA LYS A 134 4.29 14.70 5.75
C LYS A 134 3.17 15.75 5.69
N ASP A 135 3.25 16.68 4.75
CA ASP A 135 2.29 17.79 4.61
C ASP A 135 1.12 17.47 3.65
N LEU A 136 0.92 16.19 3.31
CA LEU A 136 -0.14 15.76 2.40
C LEU A 136 -1.52 16.09 2.96
N ARG A 137 -2.31 16.79 2.16
CA ARG A 137 -3.74 17.01 2.35
C ARG A 137 -4.50 16.22 1.30
N ILE A 138 -5.02 15.05 1.68
CA ILE A 138 -5.65 14.13 0.71
C ILE A 138 -6.77 14.80 -0.10
N SER A 139 -7.50 15.75 0.48
CA SER A 139 -8.58 16.46 -0.20
C SER A 139 -8.16 17.44 -1.28
N ALA A 140 -6.88 17.82 -1.33
CA ALA A 140 -6.33 18.74 -2.31
C ALA A 140 -5.26 18.07 -3.20
N ASP A 141 -4.56 17.08 -2.65
CA ASP A 141 -3.39 16.49 -3.30
C ASP A 141 -3.68 15.19 -4.04
N HIS A 142 -4.84 14.55 -3.85
CA HIS A 142 -5.18 13.29 -4.53
C HIS A 142 -5.08 13.45 -6.07
N GLY A 143 -4.69 12.37 -6.76
CA GLY A 143 -4.53 12.37 -8.23
C GLY A 143 -3.31 13.15 -8.73
N HIS A 144 -2.62 13.90 -7.88
CA HIS A 144 -1.47 14.72 -8.26
C HIS A 144 -0.16 14.07 -7.79
N PRO A 145 0.62 13.45 -8.70
CA PRO A 145 1.84 12.75 -8.31
C PRO A 145 2.92 13.72 -7.82
N LYS A 146 3.65 13.32 -6.77
CA LYS A 146 4.75 14.09 -6.17
C LYS A 146 6.02 13.26 -6.18
N ARG A 147 7.14 13.83 -6.65
CA ARG A 147 8.46 13.18 -6.53
C ARG A 147 9.03 13.42 -5.15
N ILE A 148 9.56 12.36 -4.56
CA ILE A 148 10.39 12.43 -3.37
C ILE A 148 11.78 11.86 -3.66
N LYS A 149 12.73 12.23 -2.81
CA LYS A 149 14.06 11.63 -2.77
C LYS A 149 14.08 10.58 -1.68
N ILE A 150 14.46 9.35 -2.03
CA ILE A 150 14.69 8.26 -1.08
C ILE A 150 16.17 7.88 -1.12
N LYS A 151 16.67 7.33 -0.01
CA LYS A 151 18.01 6.74 0.03
C LYS A 151 17.89 5.22 -0.03
N ARG A 152 18.57 4.61 -1.00
CA ARG A 152 18.70 3.16 -1.15
C ARG A 152 20.17 2.83 -1.33
N ASP A 153 20.71 1.95 -0.48
CA ASP A 153 22.12 1.54 -0.50
C ASP A 153 23.14 2.70 -0.57
N GLY A 154 22.81 3.80 0.12
CA GLY A 154 23.62 5.02 0.14
C GLY A 154 23.50 5.93 -1.08
N GLN A 155 22.72 5.53 -2.10
CA GLN A 155 22.41 6.33 -3.27
C GLN A 155 21.06 7.03 -3.12
N GLU A 156 20.97 8.24 -3.67
CA GLU A 156 19.72 9.00 -3.72
C GLU A 156 18.96 8.64 -5.00
N GLU A 157 17.73 8.17 -4.85
CA GLU A 157 16.84 7.80 -5.94
C GLU A 157 15.57 8.67 -5.90
N SER A 158 14.99 8.94 -7.07
CA SER A 158 13.68 9.59 -7.15
C SER A 158 12.58 8.53 -7.16
N LEU A 159 11.59 8.69 -6.28
CA LEU A 159 10.39 7.87 -6.25
C LEU A 159 9.16 8.74 -6.52
N LEU A 160 8.28 8.30 -7.41
CA LEU A 160 7.01 8.98 -7.67
C LEU A 160 5.94 8.47 -6.72
N ILE A 161 5.37 9.36 -5.91
CA ILE A 161 4.24 9.06 -5.02
C ILE A 161 2.96 9.57 -5.68
N LEU A 162 2.00 8.69 -5.92
CA LEU A 162 0.66 9.04 -6.35
C LEU A 162 -0.30 8.91 -5.15
N PRO A 163 -0.64 10.02 -4.47
CA PRO A 163 -1.67 10.00 -3.45
C PRO A 163 -3.05 9.81 -4.08
N LEU A 164 -3.82 8.86 -3.56
CA LEU A 164 -5.18 8.55 -3.97
C LEU A 164 -6.05 8.44 -2.72
N TYR A 165 -7.35 8.70 -2.84
CA TYR A 165 -8.26 8.40 -1.73
C TYR A 165 -8.26 6.90 -1.40
N HIS A 166 -8.52 6.58 -0.14
CA HIS A 166 -8.70 5.18 0.25
C HIS A 166 -10.03 4.67 -0.36
N PRO A 167 -10.07 3.46 -0.97
CA PRO A 167 -11.30 2.95 -1.61
C PRO A 167 -12.52 2.90 -0.68
N ALA A 168 -12.29 2.70 0.62
CA ALA A 168 -13.36 2.72 1.62
C ALA A 168 -14.11 4.07 1.69
N ALA A 169 -13.51 5.19 1.29
CA ALA A 169 -14.16 6.50 1.33
C ALA A 169 -15.42 6.53 0.46
N ALA A 170 -15.37 5.90 -0.72
CA ALA A 170 -16.53 5.81 -1.62
C ALA A 170 -17.66 4.91 -1.08
N LEU A 171 -17.40 4.06 -0.09
CA LEU A 171 -18.42 3.25 0.57
C LEU A 171 -19.25 4.05 1.56
N TYR A 172 -18.69 5.11 2.13
CA TYR A 172 -19.37 6.01 3.06
C TYR A 172 -19.96 7.23 2.36
N ASP A 173 -19.28 7.72 1.32
CA ASP A 173 -19.71 8.84 0.51
C ASP A 173 -19.67 8.48 -0.97
N GLY A 174 -20.85 8.17 -1.52
CA GLY A 174 -21.00 7.80 -2.93
C GLY A 174 -20.60 8.91 -3.90
N SER A 175 -20.53 10.18 -3.46
CA SER A 175 -20.12 11.28 -4.32
C SER A 175 -18.63 11.21 -4.69
N LEU A 176 -17.79 10.64 -3.80
CA LEU A 176 -16.35 10.46 -4.04
C LEU A 176 -16.06 9.37 -5.06
N ARG A 177 -17.02 8.47 -5.33
CA ARG A 177 -16.81 7.32 -6.22
C ARG A 177 -16.32 7.74 -7.61
N THR A 178 -16.91 8.78 -8.18
CA THR A 178 -16.52 9.32 -9.49
C THR A 178 -15.10 9.87 -9.45
N THR A 179 -14.78 10.69 -8.44
CA THR A 179 -13.43 11.25 -8.24
C THR A 179 -12.36 10.16 -8.13
N LEU A 180 -12.63 9.09 -7.38
CA LEU A 180 -11.69 7.97 -7.23
C LEU A 180 -11.44 7.26 -8.57
N ILE A 181 -12.47 7.05 -9.38
CA ILE A 181 -12.33 6.46 -10.71
C ILE A 181 -11.55 7.38 -11.65
N GLU A 182 -11.85 8.68 -11.64
CA GLU A 182 -11.13 9.68 -12.45
C GLU A 182 -9.64 9.75 -12.10
N ASP A 183 -9.29 9.72 -10.81
CA ASP A 183 -7.89 9.67 -10.38
C ASP A 183 -7.18 8.43 -10.95
N PHE A 184 -7.84 7.27 -10.94
CA PHE A 184 -7.28 6.03 -11.48
C PHE A 184 -7.03 6.09 -12.98
N GLN A 185 -7.81 6.85 -13.76
CA GLN A 185 -7.60 7.04 -15.20
C GLN A 185 -6.23 7.63 -15.54
N SER A 186 -5.57 8.32 -14.58
CA SER A 186 -4.21 8.83 -14.77
C SER A 186 -3.13 7.75 -14.68
N VAL A 187 -3.41 6.61 -14.04
CA VAL A 187 -2.42 5.57 -13.72
C VAL A 187 -1.73 5.00 -14.96
N PRO A 188 -2.44 4.59 -16.05
CA PRO A 188 -1.78 4.08 -17.25
C PRO A 188 -0.86 5.10 -17.91
N LYS A 189 -1.25 6.38 -17.91
CA LYS A 189 -0.44 7.46 -18.47
C LYS A 189 0.85 7.62 -17.67
N LEU A 190 0.77 7.60 -16.33
CA LEU A 190 1.95 7.69 -15.47
C LEU A 190 2.88 6.48 -15.65
N LEU A 191 2.33 5.27 -15.76
CA LEU A 191 3.11 4.06 -16.02
C LEU A 191 3.82 4.07 -17.38
N ALA A 192 3.29 4.78 -18.38
CA ALA A 192 3.93 4.93 -19.68
C ALA A 192 5.00 6.03 -19.69
N GLU A 193 4.88 7.04 -18.83
CA GLU A 193 5.80 8.18 -18.75
C GLU A 193 7.07 7.87 -17.93
N TYR A 194 6.97 6.92 -16.98
CA TYR A 194 8.05 6.55 -16.07
C TYR A 194 8.49 5.11 -16.28
#